data_AF-K2AG22-F1
#
_entry.id   AF-K2AG22-F1
#
_cell.length_a   1.000
_cell.length_b   1.000
_cell.length_c   1.000
_cell.angle_alpha   90.00
_cell.angle_beta   90.00
_cell.angle_gamma   90.00
#
_symmetry.space_group_name_H-M   'P 1'
#
loop_
_entity.id
_entity.type
_entity.pdbx_description
1 polymer ?
#
loop_
_entity_poly.entity_id
_entity_poly.type
_entity_poly.pdbx_seq_one_letter_code
_entity_poly.pdbx_strand_id
1 'polypeptide(L)'
;MFDDSADMLGMARFAMEFCAIESCGKCTPCRIGAVRGVETLDRIARGDADAKPLLTDLCNTMKSGSLCALGGFTPYPVMSALTHFPDDFNTMKEAAE
;
A
#
# COMPACT_ATOMS: atom_id res chain seq x y z
N MET A 1 -13.11 13.87 5.41
CA MET A 1 -13.24 13.18 6.70
C MET A 1 -13.86 11.84 6.39
N PHE A 2 -13.21 10.74 6.76
CA PHE A 2 -13.78 9.39 6.68
C PHE A 2 -14.52 9.10 7.98
N ASP A 3 -15.58 8.31 7.91
CA ASP A 3 -16.29 7.79 9.09
C ASP A 3 -15.85 6.35 9.38
N ASP A 4 -16.49 5.70 10.35
CA ASP A 4 -16.15 4.34 10.80
C ASP A 4 -16.46 3.24 9.76
N SER A 5 -17.05 3.58 8.61
CA SER A 5 -17.30 2.63 7.52
C SER A 5 -16.15 2.52 6.52
N ALA A 6 -15.10 3.33 6.67
CA ALA A 6 -13.99 3.38 5.75
C ALA A 6 -13.10 2.13 5.83
N ASP A 7 -12.72 1.61 4.66
CA ASP A 7 -11.77 0.51 4.51
C ASP A 7 -10.36 1.09 4.29
N MET A 8 -9.50 1.01 5.31
CA MET A 8 -8.15 1.57 5.24
C MET A 8 -7.20 0.73 4.40
N LEU A 9 -7.46 -0.57 4.24
CA LEU A 9 -6.75 -1.41 3.27
C LEU A 9 -7.09 -0.98 1.84
N GLY A 10 -8.37 -0.73 1.56
CA GLY A 10 -8.85 -0.16 0.31
C GLY A 10 -8.27 1.22 0.01
N MET A 11 -8.17 2.09 1.02
CA MET A 11 -7.55 3.42 0.86
C MET A 11 -6.04 3.34 0.59
N ALA A 12 -5.33 2.44 1.25
CA ALA A 12 -3.92 2.19 0.97
C ALA A 12 -3.72 1.66 -0.47
N ARG A 13 -4.59 0.74 -0.90
CA ARG A 13 -4.60 0.21 -2.28
C ARG A 13 -4.83 1.32 -3.30
N PHE A 14 -5.79 2.19 -3.04
CA PHE A 14 -6.08 3.35 -3.88
C PHE A 14 -4.88 4.30 -4.01
N ALA A 15 -4.14 4.56 -2.93
CA ALA A 15 -2.97 5.42 -2.99
C ALA A 15 -1.88 4.88 -3.95
N MET A 16 -1.65 3.57 -3.92
CA MET A 16 -0.72 2.91 -4.85
C MET A 16 -1.25 2.92 -6.28
N GLU A 17 -2.55 2.68 -6.48
CA GLU A 17 -3.18 2.69 -7.80
C GLU A 17 -3.14 4.09 -8.44
N PHE A 18 -3.46 5.14 -7.67
CA PHE A 18 -3.35 6.51 -8.11
C PHE A 18 -1.92 6.84 -8.55
N CYS A 19 -0.91 6.45 -7.75
CA CYS A 19 0.48 6.65 -8.12
C CYS A 19 0.88 5.86 -9.37
N ALA A 20 0.32 4.67 -9.59
CA ALA A 20 0.59 3.87 -10.78
C ALA A 20 0.04 4.52 -12.05
N ILE A 21 -1.14 5.14 -11.97
CA ILE A 21 -1.80 5.85 -13.08
C ILE A 21 -1.10 7.19 -13.36
N GLU A 22 -0.84 7.98 -12.32
CA GLU A 22 -0.31 9.34 -12.45
C GLU A 22 1.22 9.41 -12.53
N SER A 23 1.89 8.26 -12.52
CA SER A 23 3.35 8.22 -12.62
C SER A 23 3.82 8.86 -13.92
N CYS A 24 4.72 9.85 -13.82
CA CYS A 24 5.42 10.37 -15.00
C CYS A 24 6.42 9.38 -15.62
N GLY A 25 6.61 8.21 -15.00
CA GLY A 25 7.41 7.09 -15.52
C GLY A 25 8.93 7.20 -15.32
N LYS A 26 9.43 8.33 -14.81
CA LYS A 26 10.88 8.64 -14.78
C LYS A 26 11.72 7.77 -13.84
N CYS A 27 11.19 7.40 -12.67
CA CYS A 27 11.92 6.59 -11.68
C CYS A 27 11.24 5.23 -11.47
N THR A 28 12.04 4.16 -11.53
CA THR A 28 11.59 2.77 -11.32
C THR A 28 10.79 2.55 -10.04
N PRO A 29 11.22 3.03 -8.86
CA PRO A 29 10.46 2.83 -7.63
C PRO A 29 9.04 3.41 -7.70
N CYS A 30 8.84 4.57 -8.35
CA CYS A 30 7.51 5.11 -8.56
C CYS A 30 6.73 4.31 -9.63
N ARG A 31 7.30 4.18 -10.84
CA ARG A 31 6.59 3.59 -11.99
C ARG A 31 6.22 2.12 -11.81
N ILE A 32 7.13 1.32 -11.28
CA ILE A 32 6.94 -0.12 -11.09
C ILE A 32 6.51 -0.41 -9.65
N GLY A 33 7.10 0.28 -8.68
CA GLY A 33 6.79 0.03 -7.28
C GLY A 33 5.32 0.32 -6.95
N ALA A 34 4.70 1.35 -7.54
CA ALA A 34 3.27 1.59 -7.34
C ALA A 34 2.40 0.40 -7.81
N VAL A 35 2.69 -0.16 -8.99
CA VAL A 35 1.99 -1.36 -9.50
C VAL A 35 2.21 -2.56 -8.57
N ARG A 36 3.45 -2.80 -8.14
CA ARG A 36 3.75 -3.87 -7.17
C ARG A 36 3.09 -3.64 -5.82
N GLY A 37 2.89 -2.39 -5.43
CA GLY A 37 2.19 -2.00 -4.21
C GLY A 37 0.73 -2.42 -4.26
N VAL A 38 0.03 -2.15 -5.38
CA VAL A 38 -1.34 -2.61 -5.61
C VAL A 38 -1.42 -4.13 -5.50
N GLU A 39 -0.56 -4.86 -6.22
CA GLU A 39 -0.54 -6.34 -6.19
C GLU A 39 -0.28 -6.90 -4.79
N THR A 40 0.59 -6.23 -4.02
CA THR A 40 0.93 -6.63 -2.65
C THR A 40 -0.24 -6.36 -1.70
N LEU A 41 -0.94 -5.23 -1.84
CA LEU A 41 -2.15 -4.94 -1.08
C LEU A 41 -3.29 -5.93 -1.42
N ASP A 42 -3.41 -6.34 -2.69
CA ASP A 42 -4.35 -7.40 -3.09
C ASP A 42 -3.99 -8.76 -2.47
N ARG A 43 -2.69 -9.05 -2.27
CA ARG A 43 -2.25 -10.25 -1.54
C ARG A 43 -2.63 -10.17 -0.06
N ILE A 44 -2.45 -9.00 0.58
CA ILE A 44 -2.89 -8.78 1.96
C ILE A 44 -4.41 -8.97 2.08
N ALA A 45 -5.20 -8.45 1.13
CA ALA A 45 -6.64 -8.64 1.10
C ALA A 45 -7.06 -10.12 1.02
N ARG A 46 -6.20 -10.98 0.46
CA ARG A 46 -6.40 -12.43 0.34
C ARG A 46 -5.86 -13.26 1.51
N GLY A 47 -5.32 -12.64 2.55
CA GLY A 47 -4.82 -13.33 3.75
C GLY A 47 -3.35 -13.76 3.67
N ASP A 48 -2.56 -13.19 2.77
CA ASP A 48 -1.12 -13.47 2.67
C ASP A 48 -0.35 -12.72 3.78
N ALA A 49 0.06 -13.45 4.81
CA ALA A 49 0.79 -12.91 5.95
C ALA A 49 2.18 -12.35 5.58
N ASP A 50 2.81 -12.89 4.54
CA ASP A 50 4.16 -12.48 4.12
C ASP A 50 4.14 -11.18 3.29
N ALA A 51 2.96 -10.72 2.88
CA ALA A 51 2.82 -9.52 2.05
C ALA A 51 3.02 -8.21 2.82
N LYS A 52 2.77 -8.15 4.14
CA LYS A 52 2.93 -6.91 4.93
C LYS A 52 4.38 -6.44 5.08
N PRO A 53 5.35 -7.32 5.42
CA PRO A 53 6.76 -6.94 5.44
C PRO A 53 7.24 -6.50 4.05
N LEU A 54 6.81 -7.18 2.99
CA LEU A 54 7.14 -6.81 1.61
C LEU A 54 6.60 -5.43 1.23
N LEU A 55 5.35 -5.12 1.61
CA LEU A 55 4.74 -3.81 1.37
C LEU A 55 5.53 -2.70 2.09
N THR A 56 6.00 -2.96 3.30
CA THR A 56 6.78 -2.02 4.10
C THR A 56 8.14 -1.74 3.45
N ASP A 57 8.85 -2.78 3.01
CA ASP A 57 10.13 -2.65 2.31
C ASP A 57 9.98 -1.88 0.97
N LEU A 58 8.92 -2.19 0.22
CA LEU A 58 8.56 -1.47 -1.00
C LEU A 58 8.28 0.01 -0.72
N CYS A 59 7.52 0.33 0.32
CA CYS A 59 7.24 1.70 0.74
C CYS A 59 8.53 2.47 1.08
N ASN A 60 9.48 1.85 1.78
CA ASN A 60 10.78 2.44 2.07
C ASN A 60 11.61 2.67 0.80
N THR A 61 11.58 1.71 -0.13
CA THR A 61 12.25 1.82 -1.44
C THR A 61 11.67 2.97 -2.26
N MET A 62 10.34 3.13 -2.27
CA MET A 62 9.65 4.24 -2.93
C MET A 62 10.00 5.59 -2.32
N LYS A 63 9.99 5.67 -0.99
CA LYS A 63 10.31 6.90 -0.25
C LYS A 63 11.73 7.40 -0.54
N SER A 64 12.70 6.48 -0.54
CA SER A 64 14.12 6.83 -0.70
C SER A 64 14.57 6.91 -2.16
N GLY A 65 13.91 6.19 -3.07
CA GLY A 65 14.34 6.05 -4.46
C GLY A 65 13.58 6.91 -5.47
N SER A 66 12.49 7.58 -5.07
CA SER A 66 11.69 8.40 -5.99
C SER A 66 12.28 9.79 -6.16
N LEU A 67 12.31 10.27 -7.42
CA LEU A 67 12.88 11.57 -7.76
C LEU A 67 11.98 12.77 -7.42
N CYS A 68 10.70 12.54 -7.15
CA CYS A 68 9.73 13.59 -6.85
C CYS A 68 8.75 13.17 -5.76
N ALA A 69 7.96 14.14 -5.29
CA ALA A 69 7.02 13.95 -4.19
C ALA A 69 5.91 12.93 -4.48
N LEU A 70 5.45 12.77 -5.74
CA LEU A 70 4.41 11.77 -6.05
C LEU A 70 4.86 10.36 -5.60
N GLY A 71 6.02 9.91 -6.10
CA GLY A 71 6.56 8.61 -5.71
C GLY A 71 7.05 8.57 -4.26
N GLY A 72 7.67 9.67 -3.78
CA GLY A 72 8.26 9.71 -2.45
C GLY A 72 7.24 9.78 -1.31
N PHE A 73 6.05 10.35 -1.56
CA PHE A 73 5.00 10.55 -0.55
C PHE A 73 3.82 9.59 -0.68
N THR A 74 3.65 8.88 -1.81
CA THR A 74 2.69 7.77 -1.93
C THR A 74 2.81 6.73 -0.78
N PRO A 75 4.01 6.40 -0.29
CA PRO A 75 4.16 5.52 0.87
C PRO A 75 3.53 6.05 2.18
N TYR A 76 3.35 7.36 2.33
CA TYR A 76 2.84 7.94 3.58
C TYR A 76 1.43 7.49 3.95
N PRO A 77 0.40 7.62 3.08
CA PRO A 77 -0.93 7.12 3.39
C PRO A 77 -0.96 5.61 3.62
N VAL A 78 -0.14 4.83 2.89
CA VAL A 78 -0.06 3.37 3.05
C VAL A 78 0.53 2.98 4.40
N MET A 79 1.68 3.56 4.76
CA MET A 79 2.35 3.28 6.03
C MET A 79 1.54 3.80 7.23
N SER A 80 0.88 4.96 7.10
CA SER A 80 0.00 5.46 8.17
C SER A 80 -1.23 4.57 8.35
N ALA A 81 -1.83 4.07 7.26
CA ALA A 81 -2.95 3.13 7.33
C ALA A 81 -2.54 1.84 8.04
N LEU A 82 -1.42 1.24 7.64
CA LEU A 82 -0.85 0.05 8.31
C LEU A 82 -0.56 0.27 9.80
N THR A 83 -0.07 1.45 10.17
CA THR A 83 0.35 1.75 11.55
C THR A 83 -0.84 2.03 12.47
N HIS A 84 -1.82 2.78 11.98
CA HIS A 84 -2.92 3.28 12.81
C HIS A 84 -4.20 2.44 12.71
N PHE A 85 -4.34 1.64 11.65
CA PHE A 85 -5.49 0.77 11.42
C PHE A 85 -5.02 -0.66 11.08
N PRO A 86 -4.22 -1.31 11.94
CA PRO A 86 -3.63 -2.61 11.64
C PRO A 86 -4.67 -3.72 11.42
N ASP A 87 -5.84 -3.60 12.03
CA ASP A 87 -6.92 -4.58 11.97
C ASP A 87 -7.53 -4.69 10.56
N ASP A 88 -7.63 -3.57 9.82
CA ASP A 88 -8.07 -3.55 8.42
C ASP A 88 -7.15 -4.36 7.50
N PHE A 89 -5.92 -4.65 7.94
CA PHE A 89 -4.95 -5.45 7.19
C PHE A 89 -4.88 -6.90 7.70
N ASN A 90 -5.62 -7.28 8.74
CA ASN A 90 -5.65 -8.62 9.32
C ASN A 90 -6.83 -9.42 8.73
N THR A 91 -6.67 -9.97 7.52
CA THR A 91 -7.72 -10.71 6.81
C THR A 91 -7.70 -12.22 7.08
N MET A 92 -7.06 -12.67 8.16
CA MET A 92 -7.11 -14.08 8.55
C MET A 92 -8.57 -14.44 8.86
N LYS A 93 -9.19 -15.20 7.95
CA LYS A 93 -10.43 -15.92 8.26
C LYS A 93 -10.07 -16.89 9.38
N GLU A 94 -10.56 -16.65 10.59
CA GLU A 94 -10.76 -17.74 11.54
C GLU A 94 -11.56 -18.80 10.77
N ALA A 95 -10.94 -19.95 10.54
CA ALA A 95 -11.66 -21.12 10.09
C ALA A 95 -12.66 -21.42 11.21
N ALA A 96 -13.92 -21.06 11.00
CA ALA A 96 -15.01 -21.39 11.90
C ALA A 96 -14.95 -22.90 12.20
N GLU A 97 -15.03 -23.21 13.50
CA GLU A 97 -15.18 -24.57 14.05
C GLU A 97 -16.34 -25.34 13.41
#